data_AF-A0A7S3D8Y0-F1
#
_entry.id   AF-A0A7S3D8Y0-F1
#
_cell.length_a   1.000
_cell.length_b   1.000
_cell.length_c   1.000
_cell.angle_alpha   90.00
_cell.angle_beta   90.00
_cell.angle_gamma   90.00
#
_symmetry.space_group_name_H-M   'P 1'
#
loop_
_entity.id
_entity.type
_entity.pdbx_description
1 polymer ?
#
loop_
_entity_poly.entity_id
_entity_poly.type
_entity_poly.pdbx_seq_one_letter_code
_entity_poly.pdbx_strand_id
1 'polypeptide(L)'
;QHEKGVRTKELRQPTDDDFLAETTGVNERLRLATAIAMEVQSLLLSHIGFTLSAGVGSNKLLAKLVSGEVKPNGVTTIFPSAVKRYIGPLPVRRLPGVGWKLHKKMKEDGLVYVHHIWSMWSIHLKNAYGDRIGSLLAENAQGVDHSEVDGESSASVPKSISIEDSFQRCDSLATAETILFNLCPEFIARIRDDCQRNHRYPRSVVVKLRHGGTHKRDTFRLAMPASVYADSIQRSDAAKALTEVVMKKLVHLLPSKFCLTLIGMATQGFQSVSVTGSLVVSPLRAFLSKSASGQSEKEGKEKGEEQVQLSTMREGASKGMTENEEREREGGREEREGRKRAREKEGGGGEERGEE
;
A
#
# COMPACT_ATOMS: atom_id res chain seq x y z
N GLN A 1 -10.43 36.36 4.70
CA GLN A 1 -11.47 35.50 4.10
C GLN A 1 -11.06 34.04 4.24
N HIS A 2 -11.42 33.32 5.31
CA HIS A 2 -11.56 31.84 5.33
C HIS A 2 -11.94 31.26 6.71
N GLU A 3 -12.88 31.88 7.45
CA GLU A 3 -13.62 31.13 8.47
C GLU A 3 -14.82 30.45 7.80
N LYS A 4 -14.55 29.39 7.04
CA LYS A 4 -15.59 28.40 6.76
C LYS A 4 -15.44 27.33 7.82
N GLY A 5 -16.22 27.47 8.89
CA GLY A 5 -16.30 26.48 9.97
C GLY A 5 -16.46 25.06 9.44
N VAL A 6 -15.92 24.10 10.18
CA VAL A 6 -15.98 22.68 9.82
C VAL A 6 -17.45 22.26 9.70
N ARG A 7 -17.84 21.75 8.53
CA ARG A 7 -19.20 21.30 8.28
C ARG A 7 -19.32 19.81 8.56
N THR A 8 -20.17 19.45 9.50
CA THR A 8 -20.48 18.04 9.81
C THR A 8 -21.83 17.65 9.23
N LYS A 9 -21.96 16.40 8.80
CA LYS A 9 -23.22 15.82 8.33
C LYS A 9 -23.33 14.39 8.85
N GLU A 10 -24.38 14.09 9.61
CA GLU A 10 -24.71 12.72 10.01
C GLU A 10 -25.82 12.16 9.11
N LEU A 11 -25.65 10.92 8.65
CA LEU A 11 -26.67 10.17 7.93
C LEU A 11 -27.26 9.12 8.87
N ARG A 12 -28.51 9.33 9.32
CA ARG A 12 -29.31 8.43 10.19
C ARG A 12 -30.75 8.31 9.66
N GLN A 13 -31.51 7.32 10.13
CA GLN A 13 -32.96 7.28 9.86
C GLN A 13 -33.71 8.16 10.89
N PRO A 14 -34.84 8.78 10.52
CA PRO A 14 -35.59 9.65 11.43
C PRO A 14 -36.23 8.94 12.62
N THR A 15 -36.39 7.62 12.57
CA THR A 15 -37.11 6.80 13.57
C THR A 15 -36.17 6.14 14.59
N ASP A 16 -34.91 6.58 14.68
CA ASP A 16 -33.84 5.89 15.42
C ASP A 16 -33.89 6.11 16.96
N ASP A 17 -34.88 6.83 17.50
CA ASP A 17 -35.03 7.02 18.96
C ASP A 17 -35.59 5.77 19.69
N ASP A 18 -36.19 4.80 18.98
CA ASP A 18 -36.89 3.65 19.61
C ASP A 18 -36.19 2.27 19.42
N PHE A 19 -35.04 2.17 18.74
CA PHE A 19 -34.36 0.88 18.48
C PHE A 19 -32.88 0.88 18.89
N LEU A 20 -32.62 1.19 20.16
CA LEU A 20 -31.29 1.51 20.70
C LEU A 20 -30.52 0.34 21.35
N ALA A 21 -31.01 -0.90 21.37
CA ALA A 21 -30.33 -1.93 22.17
C ALA A 21 -29.06 -2.53 21.53
N GLU A 22 -29.00 -2.70 20.20
CA GLU A 22 -27.93 -3.48 19.55
C GLU A 22 -26.91 -2.63 18.77
N THR A 23 -27.19 -1.33 18.57
CA THR A 23 -26.36 -0.43 17.74
C THR A 23 -25.53 0.60 18.54
N THR A 24 -25.69 0.66 19.86
CA THR A 24 -25.04 1.66 20.74
C THR A 24 -23.53 1.67 20.58
N GLY A 25 -22.87 0.53 20.72
CA GLY A 25 -21.41 0.46 20.65
C GLY A 25 -20.84 0.86 19.28
N VAL A 26 -21.52 0.55 18.18
CA VAL A 26 -21.08 0.96 16.83
C VAL A 26 -21.30 2.46 16.64
N ASN A 27 -22.46 2.98 17.04
CA ASN A 27 -22.81 4.38 16.89
C ASN A 27 -21.89 5.29 17.73
N GLU A 28 -21.55 4.87 18.95
CA GLU A 28 -20.57 5.55 19.81
C GLU A 28 -19.19 5.60 19.16
N ARG A 29 -18.69 4.47 18.64
CA ARG A 29 -17.41 4.43 17.92
C ARG A 29 -17.42 5.35 16.70
N LEU A 30 -18.53 5.43 15.96
CA LEU A 30 -18.66 6.33 14.81
C LEU A 30 -18.66 7.81 15.22
N ARG A 31 -19.30 8.16 16.34
CA ARG A 31 -19.26 9.52 16.89
C ARG A 31 -17.85 9.91 17.33
N LEU A 32 -17.17 9.01 18.05
CA LEU A 32 -15.76 9.22 18.45
C LEU A 32 -14.86 9.38 17.22
N ALA A 33 -15.00 8.53 16.22
CA ALA A 33 -14.25 8.63 14.96
C ALA A 33 -14.55 9.94 14.21
N THR A 34 -15.77 10.48 14.32
CA THR A 34 -16.12 11.79 13.76
C THR A 34 -15.36 12.91 14.45
N ALA A 35 -15.29 12.90 15.79
CA ALA A 35 -14.51 13.86 16.55
C ALA A 35 -13.02 13.81 16.19
N ILE A 36 -12.44 12.61 16.11
CA ILE A 36 -11.04 12.40 15.69
C ILE A 36 -10.83 12.97 14.27
N ALA A 37 -11.74 12.73 13.32
CA ALA A 37 -11.61 13.27 11.97
C ALA A 37 -11.62 14.81 11.92
N MET A 38 -12.40 15.45 12.79
CA MET A 38 -12.44 16.92 12.93
C MET A 38 -11.16 17.46 13.58
N GLU A 39 -10.62 16.76 14.57
CA GLU A 39 -9.34 17.12 15.20
C GLU A 39 -8.20 17.03 14.18
N VAL A 40 -8.13 15.94 13.41
CA VAL A 40 -7.16 15.78 12.32
C VAL A 40 -7.31 16.91 11.29
N GLN A 41 -8.53 17.31 10.93
CA GLN A 41 -8.77 18.48 10.06
C GLN A 41 -8.15 19.77 10.62
N SER A 42 -8.37 20.03 11.91
CA SER A 42 -7.85 21.21 12.61
C SER A 42 -6.31 21.20 12.68
N LEU A 43 -5.72 20.05 13.02
CA LEU A 43 -4.27 19.87 13.05
C LEU A 43 -3.66 20.05 11.66
N LEU A 44 -4.28 19.48 10.63
CA LEU A 44 -3.80 19.59 9.26
C LEU A 44 -3.84 21.04 8.75
N LEU A 45 -4.89 21.79 9.09
CA LEU A 45 -4.98 23.20 8.73
C LEU A 45 -3.96 24.06 9.49
N SER A 46 -3.82 23.85 10.79
CA SER A 46 -2.91 24.63 11.64
C SER A 46 -1.42 24.36 11.37
N HIS A 47 -1.04 23.10 11.11
CA HIS A 47 0.37 22.72 10.98
C HIS A 47 0.89 22.77 9.54
N ILE A 48 0.06 22.40 8.56
CA ILE A 48 0.50 22.31 7.15
C ILE A 48 -0.29 23.22 6.21
N GLY A 49 -1.29 23.96 6.69
CA GLY A 49 -2.04 24.93 5.89
C GLY A 49 -3.02 24.32 4.87
N PHE A 50 -3.29 23.01 4.96
CA PHE A 50 -4.19 22.32 4.04
C PHE A 50 -5.55 22.03 4.68
N THR A 51 -6.60 21.92 3.86
CA THR A 51 -7.91 21.41 4.31
C THR A 51 -8.17 20.03 3.72
N LEU A 52 -8.89 19.17 4.45
CA LEU A 52 -9.31 17.86 3.94
C LEU A 52 -10.83 17.69 4.07
N SER A 53 -11.43 16.76 3.35
CA SER A 53 -12.79 16.29 3.63
C SER A 53 -12.75 14.81 3.97
N ALA A 54 -13.51 14.41 4.99
CA ALA A 54 -13.45 13.07 5.56
C ALA A 54 -14.82 12.39 5.54
N GLY A 55 -14.80 11.07 5.45
CA GLY A 55 -15.98 10.23 5.57
C GLY A 55 -15.75 9.19 6.66
N VAL A 56 -16.72 9.04 7.54
CA VAL A 56 -16.69 8.09 8.66
C VAL A 56 -17.80 7.06 8.45
N GLY A 57 -17.45 5.78 8.50
CA GLY A 57 -18.38 4.67 8.33
C GLY A 57 -17.82 3.42 9.00
N SER A 58 -18.65 2.37 9.11
CA SER A 58 -18.28 1.12 9.79
C SER A 58 -17.29 0.23 9.02
N ASN A 59 -16.99 0.57 7.76
CA ASN A 59 -15.99 -0.10 6.92
C ASN A 59 -15.41 0.87 5.87
N LYS A 60 -14.38 0.44 5.13
CA LYS A 60 -13.67 1.27 4.13
C LYS A 60 -14.57 1.73 3.00
N LEU A 61 -15.43 0.84 2.49
CA LEU A 61 -16.43 1.14 1.47
C LEU A 61 -17.30 2.35 1.87
N LEU A 62 -17.95 2.27 3.03
CA LEU A 62 -18.89 3.30 3.49
C LEU A 62 -18.18 4.63 3.75
N ALA A 63 -17.04 4.61 4.44
CA ALA A 63 -16.21 5.79 4.67
C ALA A 63 -15.82 6.47 3.33
N LYS A 64 -15.37 5.68 2.35
CA LYS A 64 -14.99 6.18 1.02
C LYS A 64 -16.19 6.77 0.26
N LEU A 65 -17.37 6.15 0.37
CA LEU A 65 -18.58 6.63 -0.29
C LEU A 65 -19.06 7.97 0.26
N VAL A 66 -18.95 8.21 1.57
CA VAL A 66 -19.47 9.45 2.21
C VAL A 66 -18.45 10.58 2.32
N SER A 67 -17.15 10.30 2.20
CA SER A 67 -16.07 11.31 2.22
C SER A 67 -16.22 12.48 1.23
N GLY A 68 -17.01 12.29 0.17
CA GLY A 68 -17.24 13.28 -0.87
C GLY A 68 -18.46 14.17 -0.66
N GLU A 69 -19.31 13.87 0.32
CA GLU A 69 -20.66 14.45 0.42
C GLU A 69 -20.65 15.91 0.89
N VAL A 70 -19.71 16.29 1.76
CA VAL A 70 -19.56 17.66 2.24
C VAL A 70 -18.18 18.18 1.90
N LYS A 71 -18.00 18.57 0.64
CA LYS A 71 -16.79 19.24 0.14
C LYS A 71 -17.01 20.74 -0.08
N PRO A 72 -15.97 21.58 0.05
CA PRO A 72 -14.68 21.30 0.72
C PRO A 72 -14.81 21.35 2.25
N ASN A 73 -13.76 20.92 2.97
CA ASN A 73 -13.59 21.02 4.42
C ASN A 73 -14.78 20.53 5.29
N GLY A 74 -15.32 19.34 5.00
CA GLY A 74 -16.40 18.74 5.79
C GLY A 74 -16.17 17.29 6.16
N VAL A 75 -16.88 16.84 7.19
CA VAL A 75 -16.89 15.46 7.68
C VAL A 75 -18.31 14.90 7.54
N THR A 76 -18.45 13.73 6.91
CA THR A 76 -19.73 13.03 6.81
C THR A 76 -19.66 11.67 7.47
N THR A 77 -20.60 11.38 8.36
CA THR A 77 -20.67 10.12 9.11
C THR A 77 -21.92 9.36 8.73
N ILE A 78 -21.77 8.09 8.34
CA ILE A 78 -22.89 7.21 8.03
C ILE A 78 -23.09 6.15 9.10
N PHE A 79 -24.29 6.17 9.68
CA PHE A 79 -24.70 5.19 10.68
C PHE A 79 -25.32 3.97 10.00
N PRO A 80 -25.24 2.78 10.62
CA PRO A 80 -25.77 1.54 10.05
C PRO A 80 -27.22 1.66 9.57
N SER A 81 -28.06 2.38 10.31
CA SER A 81 -29.47 2.62 9.97
C SER A 81 -29.63 3.30 8.60
N ALA A 82 -28.76 4.23 8.23
CA ALA A 82 -28.86 4.97 6.98
C ALA A 82 -28.26 4.27 5.76
N VAL A 83 -27.49 3.18 5.95
CA VAL A 83 -26.67 2.57 4.89
C VAL A 83 -27.50 2.23 3.66
N LYS A 84 -28.56 1.44 3.81
CA LYS A 84 -29.39 0.98 2.70
C LYS A 84 -30.02 2.13 1.92
N ARG A 85 -30.63 3.09 2.63
CA ARG A 85 -31.27 4.26 2.04
C ARG A 85 -30.28 5.14 1.30
N TYR A 86 -29.06 5.27 1.81
CA TYR A 86 -28.03 6.08 1.20
C TYR A 86 -27.42 5.42 -0.04
N ILE A 87 -27.03 4.13 0.04
CA ILE A 87 -26.30 3.48 -1.06
C ILE A 87 -27.19 3.11 -2.24
N GLY A 88 -28.45 2.70 -1.99
CA GLY A 88 -29.38 2.22 -3.03
C GLY A 88 -29.50 3.12 -4.26
N PRO A 89 -29.78 4.43 -4.11
CA PRO A 89 -29.92 5.35 -5.23
C PRO A 89 -28.59 5.82 -5.85
N LEU A 90 -27.43 5.39 -5.33
CA LEU A 90 -26.15 5.79 -5.92
C LEU A 90 -25.96 5.13 -7.28
N PRO A 91 -25.36 5.83 -8.27
CA PRO A 91 -24.91 5.19 -9.49
C PRO A 91 -23.89 4.09 -9.17
N VAL A 92 -23.93 2.94 -9.85
CA VAL A 92 -22.99 1.83 -9.59
C VAL A 92 -21.53 2.23 -9.78
N ARG A 93 -21.26 3.25 -10.61
CA ARG A 93 -19.93 3.86 -10.79
C ARG A 93 -19.32 4.43 -9.51
N ARG A 94 -20.14 4.77 -8.50
CA ARG A 94 -19.66 5.25 -7.19
C ARG A 94 -19.08 4.12 -6.34
N LEU A 95 -19.42 2.85 -6.60
CA LEU A 95 -18.87 1.73 -5.86
C LEU A 95 -17.35 1.59 -6.14
N PRO A 96 -16.50 1.52 -5.10
CA PRO A 96 -15.11 1.12 -5.25
C PRO A 96 -14.99 -0.20 -6.01
N GLY A 97 -14.02 -0.29 -6.92
CA GLY A 97 -13.84 -1.45 -7.82
C GLY A 97 -14.63 -1.35 -9.13
N VAL A 98 -15.65 -0.49 -9.24
CA VAL A 98 -16.39 -0.26 -10.49
C VAL A 98 -15.68 0.77 -11.36
N GLY A 99 -14.69 0.31 -12.14
CA GLY A 99 -13.96 1.09 -13.14
C GLY A 99 -14.81 1.49 -14.36
N TRP A 100 -14.25 2.31 -15.27
CA TRP A 100 -14.92 2.74 -16.51
C TRP A 100 -15.47 1.57 -17.35
N LYS A 101 -14.64 0.54 -17.59
CA LYS A 101 -15.02 -0.61 -18.40
C LYS A 101 -16.16 -1.41 -17.77
N LEU A 102 -16.06 -1.68 -16.47
CA LEU A 102 -17.09 -2.42 -15.74
C LEU A 102 -18.39 -1.63 -15.68
N HIS A 103 -18.33 -0.33 -15.40
CA HIS A 103 -19.51 0.54 -15.42
C HIS A 103 -20.20 0.56 -16.79
N LYS A 104 -19.43 0.61 -17.89
CA LYS A 104 -20.01 0.58 -19.24
C LYS A 104 -20.79 -0.72 -19.45
N LYS A 105 -20.18 -1.87 -19.11
CA LYS A 105 -20.83 -3.18 -19.20
C LYS A 105 -22.08 -3.27 -18.32
N MET A 106 -21.98 -2.87 -17.05
CA MET A 106 -23.12 -2.85 -16.13
C MET A 106 -24.27 -1.98 -16.64
N LYS A 107 -23.96 -0.84 -17.26
CA LYS A 107 -24.97 0.03 -17.87
C LYS A 107 -25.65 -0.64 -19.08
N GLU A 108 -24.90 -1.36 -19.92
CA GLU A 108 -25.44 -2.17 -21.01
C GLU A 108 -26.35 -3.30 -20.48
N ASP A 109 -26.03 -3.85 -19.31
CA ASP A 109 -26.83 -4.87 -18.61
C ASP A 109 -28.02 -4.27 -17.80
N GLY A 110 -28.29 -2.96 -17.90
CA GLY A 110 -29.38 -2.28 -17.18
C GLY A 110 -29.11 -1.93 -15.70
N LEU A 111 -27.89 -2.18 -15.20
CA LEU A 111 -27.48 -1.90 -13.82
C LEU A 111 -26.90 -0.49 -13.71
N VAL A 112 -27.78 0.49 -13.58
CA VAL A 112 -27.41 1.92 -13.46
C VAL A 112 -27.18 2.33 -12.01
N TYR A 113 -28.03 1.85 -11.10
CA TYR A 113 -28.02 2.21 -9.67
C TYR A 113 -27.73 1.00 -8.79
N VAL A 114 -27.17 1.22 -7.60
CA VAL A 114 -26.77 0.15 -6.67
C VAL A 114 -27.95 -0.77 -6.32
N HIS A 115 -29.14 -0.21 -6.08
CA HIS A 115 -30.32 -1.02 -5.77
C HIS A 115 -30.75 -1.99 -6.88
N HIS A 116 -30.36 -1.78 -8.16
CA HIS A 116 -30.62 -2.75 -9.23
C HIS A 116 -29.89 -4.09 -8.97
N ILE A 117 -28.74 -4.04 -8.27
CA ILE A 117 -27.95 -5.21 -7.91
C ILE A 117 -28.68 -6.06 -6.85
N TRP A 118 -29.53 -5.47 -6.01
CA TRP A 118 -30.23 -6.18 -4.93
C TRP A 118 -31.20 -7.25 -5.42
N SER A 119 -31.73 -7.08 -6.64
CA SER A 119 -32.62 -8.05 -7.27
C SER A 119 -31.86 -9.19 -7.99
N MET A 120 -30.53 -9.11 -8.06
CA MET A 120 -29.71 -10.12 -8.72
C MET A 120 -29.21 -11.17 -7.73
N TRP A 121 -29.24 -12.42 -8.16
CA TRP A 121 -28.64 -13.52 -7.41
C TRP A 121 -27.12 -13.46 -7.54
N SER A 122 -26.40 -13.75 -6.46
CA SER A 122 -24.93 -13.70 -6.42
C SER A 122 -24.28 -14.52 -7.55
N ILE A 123 -24.86 -15.67 -7.89
CA ILE A 123 -24.38 -16.52 -8.99
C ILE A 123 -24.44 -15.82 -10.36
N HIS A 124 -25.48 -15.02 -10.62
CA HIS A 124 -25.60 -14.26 -11.87
C HIS A 124 -24.56 -13.14 -11.96
N LEU A 125 -24.27 -12.47 -10.85
CA LEU A 125 -23.22 -11.45 -10.79
C LEU A 125 -21.83 -12.07 -11.04
N LYS A 126 -21.54 -13.22 -10.44
CA LYS A 126 -20.29 -13.97 -10.66
C LYS A 126 -20.15 -14.42 -12.13
N ASN A 127 -21.21 -14.95 -12.72
CA ASN A 127 -21.21 -15.38 -14.12
C ASN A 127 -21.03 -14.19 -15.08
N ALA A 128 -21.67 -13.05 -14.80
CA ALA A 128 -21.60 -11.88 -15.65
C ALA A 128 -20.24 -11.14 -15.55
N TYR A 129 -19.68 -11.01 -14.34
CA TYR A 129 -18.54 -10.12 -14.09
C TYR A 129 -17.25 -10.84 -13.62
N GLY A 130 -17.30 -12.16 -13.50
CA GLY A 130 -16.24 -13.00 -12.93
C GLY A 130 -16.37 -13.12 -11.42
N ASP A 131 -15.91 -14.25 -10.86
CA ASP A 131 -16.18 -14.63 -9.47
C ASP A 131 -15.79 -13.56 -8.44
N ARG A 132 -14.57 -13.01 -8.56
CA ARG A 132 -14.05 -11.99 -7.65
C ARG A 132 -14.89 -10.70 -7.69
N ILE A 133 -15.22 -10.21 -8.89
CA ILE A 133 -15.93 -8.94 -9.05
C ILE A 133 -17.42 -9.11 -8.75
N GLY A 134 -18.03 -10.21 -9.17
CA GLY A 134 -19.42 -10.52 -8.87
C GLY A 134 -19.66 -10.63 -7.36
N SER A 135 -18.78 -11.31 -6.63
CA SER A 135 -18.84 -11.39 -5.16
C SER A 135 -18.70 -10.01 -4.52
N LEU A 136 -17.69 -9.23 -4.95
CA LEU A 136 -17.48 -7.87 -4.46
C LEU A 136 -18.70 -6.97 -4.69
N LEU A 137 -19.33 -7.06 -5.86
CA LEU A 137 -20.52 -6.25 -6.18
C LEU A 137 -21.72 -6.63 -5.32
N ALA A 138 -21.92 -7.93 -5.07
CA ALA A 138 -22.99 -8.41 -4.21
C ALA A 138 -22.86 -7.85 -2.78
N GLU A 139 -21.65 -7.91 -2.19
CA GLU A 139 -21.37 -7.38 -0.86
C GLU A 139 -21.43 -5.84 -0.82
N ASN A 140 -20.74 -5.17 -1.74
CA ASN A 140 -20.69 -3.71 -1.78
C ASN A 140 -22.07 -3.09 -1.98
N ALA A 141 -22.95 -3.73 -2.76
CA ALA A 141 -24.31 -3.26 -2.92
C ALA A 141 -25.11 -3.29 -1.61
N GLN A 142 -24.77 -4.20 -0.68
CA GLN A 142 -25.37 -4.26 0.65
C GLN A 142 -24.68 -3.32 1.66
N GLY A 143 -23.61 -2.63 1.26
CA GLY A 143 -22.80 -1.79 2.14
C GLY A 143 -21.80 -2.58 2.98
N VAL A 144 -21.53 -3.84 2.60
CA VAL A 144 -20.62 -4.75 3.29
C VAL A 144 -19.25 -4.71 2.62
N ASP A 145 -18.20 -4.58 3.43
CA ASP A 145 -16.80 -4.69 3.03
C ASP A 145 -16.02 -5.23 4.24
N HIS A 146 -15.51 -6.46 4.11
CA HIS A 146 -14.76 -7.15 5.16
C HIS A 146 -13.26 -6.87 5.13
N SER A 147 -12.79 -6.07 4.16
CA SER A 147 -11.36 -5.84 4.02
C SER A 147 -10.83 -4.91 5.11
N GLU A 148 -9.80 -5.37 5.82
CA GLU A 148 -9.18 -4.60 6.90
C GLU A 148 -8.41 -3.39 6.37
N VAL A 149 -8.25 -2.37 7.22
CA VAL A 149 -7.32 -1.28 6.93
C VAL A 149 -5.91 -1.84 7.14
N ASP A 150 -5.10 -1.82 6.09
CA ASP A 150 -3.69 -2.13 6.17
C ASP A 150 -3.04 -1.32 7.30
N GLY A 151 -2.50 -2.01 8.31
CA GLY A 151 -1.87 -1.35 9.46
C GLY A 151 -0.56 -0.65 9.11
N GLU A 152 0.06 0.01 10.08
CA GLU A 152 1.33 0.73 9.89
C GLU A 152 2.48 -0.18 9.43
N SER A 153 2.50 -1.44 9.87
CA SER A 153 3.42 -2.48 9.37
C SER A 153 3.15 -2.90 7.90
N SER A 154 1.95 -2.59 7.39
CA SER A 154 1.52 -2.73 5.99
C SER A 154 1.58 -1.39 5.23
N ALA A 155 2.21 -0.34 5.78
CA ALA A 155 2.75 0.79 5.02
C ALA A 155 3.87 0.24 4.11
N SER A 156 3.45 -0.54 3.13
CA SER A 156 4.26 -1.47 2.40
C SER A 156 5.19 -0.67 1.53
N VAL A 157 6.48 -0.94 1.68
CA VAL A 157 7.52 -0.39 0.83
C VAL A 157 7.05 -0.50 -0.64
N PRO A 158 6.98 0.61 -1.41
CA PRO A 158 6.30 0.63 -2.70
C PRO A 158 6.69 -0.55 -3.59
N LYS A 159 5.72 -1.31 -4.11
CA LYS A 159 6.04 -2.51 -4.93
C LYS A 159 6.74 -2.17 -6.25
N SER A 160 6.60 -0.93 -6.71
CA SER A 160 7.25 -0.39 -7.90
C SER A 160 7.51 1.10 -7.71
N ILE A 161 8.58 1.59 -8.33
CA ILE A 161 8.88 3.00 -8.53
C ILE A 161 8.68 3.27 -10.01
N SER A 162 8.03 4.37 -10.39
CA SER A 162 7.83 4.69 -11.80
C SER A 162 7.95 6.19 -12.07
N ILE A 163 8.31 6.49 -13.31
CA ILE A 163 8.24 7.82 -13.91
C ILE A 163 7.59 7.71 -15.28
N GLU A 164 6.72 8.63 -15.64
CA GLU A 164 6.13 8.68 -16.98
C GLU A 164 5.94 10.13 -17.41
N ASP A 165 6.09 10.37 -18.71
CA ASP A 165 5.81 11.65 -19.33
C ASP A 165 4.83 11.46 -20.49
N SER A 166 3.83 12.35 -20.54
CA SER A 166 2.84 12.42 -21.61
C SER A 166 3.06 13.67 -22.43
N PHE A 167 3.21 13.50 -23.73
CA PHE A 167 3.51 14.58 -24.67
C PHE A 167 2.56 14.50 -25.86
N GLN A 168 2.44 15.61 -26.61
CA GLN A 168 1.55 15.68 -27.75
C GLN A 168 1.94 14.71 -28.87
N ARG A 169 3.25 14.63 -29.18
CA ARG A 169 3.77 13.81 -30.27
C ARG A 169 5.26 13.51 -30.12
N CYS A 170 5.63 12.25 -30.35
CA CYS A 170 7.01 11.81 -30.58
C CYS A 170 7.02 10.82 -31.74
N ASP A 171 7.59 11.22 -32.87
CA ASP A 171 7.60 10.47 -34.13
C ASP A 171 9.01 10.20 -34.67
N SER A 172 10.04 10.50 -33.87
CA SER A 172 11.44 10.18 -34.17
C SER A 172 12.12 9.49 -33.00
N LEU A 173 13.11 8.65 -33.30
CA LEU A 173 13.92 7.97 -32.28
C LEU A 173 14.77 8.96 -31.47
N ALA A 174 15.27 10.04 -32.10
CA ALA A 174 16.03 11.08 -31.43
C ALA A 174 15.19 11.83 -30.38
N THR A 175 13.91 12.09 -30.69
CA THR A 175 12.97 12.68 -29.71
C THR A 175 12.70 11.71 -28.57
N ALA A 176 12.50 10.41 -28.86
CA ALA A 176 12.28 9.40 -27.83
C ALA A 176 13.50 9.26 -26.90
N GLU A 177 14.70 9.29 -27.46
CA GLU A 177 15.96 9.29 -26.71
C GLU A 177 16.09 10.50 -25.81
N THR A 178 15.78 11.70 -26.32
CA THR A 178 15.80 12.94 -25.52
C THR A 178 14.82 12.88 -24.34
N ILE A 179 13.61 12.36 -24.57
CA ILE A 179 12.61 12.17 -23.51
C ILE A 179 13.15 11.21 -22.44
N LEU A 180 13.70 10.06 -22.85
CA LEU A 180 14.29 9.09 -21.92
C LEU A 180 15.47 9.67 -21.14
N PHE A 181 16.36 10.40 -21.81
CA PHE A 181 17.50 11.06 -21.20
C PHE A 181 17.08 12.05 -20.11
N ASN A 182 15.94 12.73 -20.29
CA ASN A 182 15.38 13.64 -19.28
C ASN A 182 14.68 12.90 -18.13
N LEU A 183 14.08 11.74 -18.38
CA LEU A 183 13.37 10.96 -17.35
C LEU A 183 14.28 10.08 -16.49
N CYS A 184 15.32 9.50 -17.09
CA CYS A 184 16.21 8.55 -16.42
C CYS A 184 16.89 9.11 -15.14
N PRO A 185 17.39 10.37 -15.09
CA PRO A 185 18.07 10.89 -13.90
C PRO A 185 17.17 10.89 -12.65
N GLU A 186 15.92 11.34 -12.79
CA GLU A 186 14.95 11.35 -11.69
C GLU A 186 14.51 9.93 -11.30
N PHE A 187 14.33 9.05 -12.30
CA PHE A 187 14.01 7.65 -12.04
C PHE A 187 15.10 6.95 -11.22
N ILE A 188 16.37 7.16 -11.58
CA ILE A 188 17.53 6.60 -10.88
C ILE A 188 17.66 7.20 -9.47
N ALA A 189 17.43 8.50 -9.32
CA ALA A 189 17.45 9.14 -7.99
C ALA A 189 16.46 8.47 -7.04
N ARG A 190 15.22 8.23 -7.48
CA ARG A 190 14.20 7.51 -6.70
C ARG A 190 14.59 6.07 -6.38
N ILE A 191 15.22 5.36 -7.32
CA ILE A 191 15.70 3.99 -7.09
C ILE A 191 16.82 3.96 -6.04
N ARG A 192 17.78 4.88 -6.12
CA ARG A 192 18.90 4.96 -5.16
C ARG A 192 18.41 5.33 -3.77
N ASP A 193 17.50 6.29 -3.66
CA ASP A 193 16.86 6.67 -2.40
C ASP A 193 16.06 5.51 -1.78
N ASP A 194 15.29 4.76 -2.58
CA ASP A 194 14.62 3.54 -2.12
C ASP A 194 15.60 2.44 -1.70
N CYS A 195 16.72 2.28 -2.40
CA CYS A 195 17.77 1.33 -2.04
C CYS A 195 18.42 1.69 -0.70
N GLN A 196 18.66 2.97 -0.43
CA GLN A 196 19.21 3.45 0.84
C GLN A 196 18.23 3.24 1.99
N ARG A 197 16.96 3.56 1.80
CA ARG A 197 15.93 3.48 2.85
C ARG A 197 15.45 2.05 3.13
N ASN A 198 15.38 1.21 2.09
CA ASN A 198 14.69 -0.08 2.16
C ASN A 198 15.59 -1.27 1.83
N HIS A 199 16.91 -1.05 1.64
CA HIS A 199 17.93 -2.07 1.38
C HIS A 199 17.53 -3.08 0.29
N ARG A 200 17.02 -2.56 -0.83
CA ARG A 200 16.54 -3.37 -1.95
C ARG A 200 16.83 -2.72 -3.29
N TYR A 201 16.95 -3.54 -4.34
CA TYR A 201 17.13 -3.08 -5.71
C TYR A 201 16.16 -3.80 -6.67
N PRO A 202 15.69 -3.14 -7.73
CA PRO A 202 14.83 -3.78 -8.73
C PRO A 202 15.62 -4.75 -9.63
N ARG A 203 15.00 -5.80 -10.16
CA ARG A 203 15.68 -6.65 -11.16
C ARG A 203 15.51 -6.15 -12.59
N SER A 204 14.45 -5.41 -12.83
CA SER A 204 14.04 -5.06 -14.19
C SER A 204 13.45 -3.67 -14.26
N VAL A 205 13.59 -3.07 -15.43
CA VAL A 205 12.83 -1.91 -15.87
C VAL A 205 11.75 -2.35 -16.85
N VAL A 206 10.53 -1.87 -16.63
CA VAL A 206 9.40 -2.01 -17.53
C VAL A 206 9.21 -0.66 -18.21
N VAL A 207 9.36 -0.64 -19.52
CA VAL A 207 9.11 0.54 -20.34
C VAL A 207 7.66 0.50 -20.79
N LYS A 208 6.96 1.62 -20.67
CA LYS A 208 5.56 1.82 -21.04
C LYS A 208 5.49 2.82 -22.18
N LEU A 209 4.75 2.49 -23.22
CA LEU A 209 4.53 3.32 -24.39
C LEU A 209 3.03 3.53 -24.59
N ARG A 210 2.63 4.70 -25.07
CA ARG A 210 1.27 4.92 -25.61
C ARG A 210 1.39 5.44 -27.02
N HIS A 211 0.79 4.75 -27.98
CA HIS A 211 0.72 5.20 -29.36
C HIS A 211 -0.36 6.28 -29.54
N GLY A 212 -0.18 7.15 -30.54
CA GLY A 212 -1.18 8.14 -30.93
C GLY A 212 -2.49 7.47 -31.38
N GLY A 213 -3.62 8.13 -31.10
CA GLY A 213 -4.95 7.63 -31.47
C GLY A 213 -5.50 6.52 -30.56
N THR A 214 -4.79 6.14 -29.50
CA THR A 214 -5.26 5.13 -28.54
C THR A 214 -4.94 5.50 -27.08
N HIS A 215 -5.80 5.05 -26.16
CA HIS A 215 -5.51 5.09 -24.72
C HIS A 215 -4.82 3.82 -24.22
N LYS A 216 -4.64 2.80 -25.08
CA LYS A 216 -3.94 1.56 -24.74
C LYS A 216 -2.45 1.84 -24.54
N ARG A 217 -1.85 1.16 -23.57
CA ARG A 217 -0.42 1.24 -23.27
C ARG A 217 0.22 -0.11 -23.60
N ASP A 218 1.30 -0.07 -24.36
CA ASP A 218 2.14 -1.22 -24.63
C ASP A 218 3.32 -1.21 -23.66
N THR A 219 3.81 -2.39 -23.29
CA THR A 219 4.89 -2.50 -22.32
C THR A 219 5.88 -3.57 -22.71
N PHE A 220 7.16 -3.31 -22.47
CA PHE A 220 8.20 -4.32 -22.58
C PHE A 220 9.16 -4.24 -21.40
N ARG A 221 9.80 -5.37 -21.08
CA ARG A 221 10.72 -5.50 -19.94
C ARG A 221 12.16 -5.64 -20.43
N LEU A 222 13.07 -5.09 -19.63
CA LEU A 222 14.52 -5.19 -19.75
C LEU A 222 15.14 -5.48 -18.38
N ALA A 223 16.30 -6.14 -18.37
CA ALA A 223 17.13 -6.23 -17.16
C ALA A 223 17.62 -4.82 -16.79
N MET A 224 17.66 -4.51 -15.49
CA MET A 224 18.21 -3.23 -15.07
C MET A 224 19.74 -3.24 -15.21
N PRO A 225 20.36 -2.19 -15.81
CA PRO A 225 21.82 -2.09 -15.87
C PRO A 225 22.44 -2.00 -14.48
N ALA A 226 23.57 -2.69 -14.27
CA ALA A 226 24.28 -2.65 -12.98
C ALA A 226 24.77 -1.25 -12.60
N SER A 227 24.99 -0.38 -13.58
CA SER A 227 25.41 1.01 -13.38
C SER A 227 24.40 1.86 -12.60
N VAL A 228 23.12 1.48 -12.60
CA VAL A 228 22.07 2.12 -11.80
C VAL A 228 22.37 1.99 -10.31
N TYR A 229 23.02 0.89 -9.89
CA TYR A 229 23.27 0.53 -8.49
C TYR A 229 24.65 0.91 -7.97
N ALA A 230 25.58 1.25 -8.86
CA ALA A 230 26.93 1.58 -8.44
C ALA A 230 26.96 3.01 -7.89
N ASP A 231 27.18 3.16 -6.58
CA ASP A 231 27.32 4.47 -5.92
C ASP A 231 28.51 5.27 -6.47
N SER A 232 29.55 4.59 -6.95
CA SER A 232 30.70 5.20 -7.61
C SER A 232 30.37 5.82 -8.98
N ILE A 233 29.23 5.48 -9.58
CA ILE A 233 28.82 6.00 -10.89
C ILE A 233 27.93 7.22 -10.70
N GLN A 234 28.31 8.31 -11.37
CA GLN A 234 27.51 9.53 -11.39
C GLN A 234 26.11 9.25 -11.97
N ARG A 235 25.11 9.93 -11.41
CA ARG A 235 23.70 9.77 -11.80
C ARG A 235 23.49 9.99 -13.30
N SER A 236 24.20 10.94 -13.90
CA SER A 236 24.17 11.24 -15.33
C SER A 236 24.63 10.06 -16.20
N ASP A 237 25.69 9.36 -15.78
CA ASP A 237 26.25 8.24 -16.55
C ASP A 237 25.40 6.99 -16.39
N ALA A 238 24.85 6.75 -15.20
CA ALA A 238 23.84 5.72 -14.99
C ALA A 238 22.58 5.99 -15.86
N ALA A 239 22.17 7.26 -15.99
CA ALA A 239 21.04 7.65 -16.83
C ALA A 239 21.30 7.42 -18.31
N LYS A 240 22.50 7.75 -18.80
CA LYS A 240 22.96 7.44 -20.17
C LYS A 240 22.89 5.93 -20.43
N ALA A 241 23.50 5.13 -19.55
CA ALA A 241 23.51 3.68 -19.70
C ALA A 241 22.10 3.07 -19.73
N LEU A 242 21.19 3.55 -18.88
CA LEU A 242 19.80 3.10 -18.90
C LEU A 242 19.08 3.53 -20.18
N THR A 243 19.30 4.76 -20.64
CA THR A 243 18.75 5.28 -21.90
C THR A 243 19.18 4.43 -23.08
N GLU A 244 20.48 4.15 -23.21
CA GLU A 244 21.03 3.32 -24.28
C GLU A 244 20.43 1.91 -24.29
N VAL A 245 20.31 1.27 -23.12
CA VAL A 245 19.73 -0.07 -23.00
C VAL A 245 18.25 -0.09 -23.41
N VAL A 246 17.49 0.95 -23.03
CA VAL A 246 16.09 1.10 -23.47
C VAL A 246 16.01 1.34 -24.97
N MET A 247 16.82 2.26 -25.50
CA MET A 247 16.82 2.64 -26.92
C MET A 247 17.18 1.47 -27.82
N LYS A 248 18.19 0.66 -27.46
CA LYS A 248 18.58 -0.55 -28.21
C LYS A 248 17.39 -1.48 -28.46
N LYS A 249 16.51 -1.66 -27.48
CA LYS A 249 15.30 -2.46 -27.66
C LYS A 249 14.17 -1.70 -28.36
N LEU A 250 14.01 -0.42 -28.05
CA LEU A 250 12.94 0.41 -28.60
C LEU A 250 13.02 0.52 -30.13
N VAL A 251 14.23 0.67 -30.68
CA VAL A 251 14.47 0.76 -32.13
C VAL A 251 13.91 -0.45 -32.90
N HIS A 252 13.96 -1.65 -32.32
CA HIS A 252 13.45 -2.87 -32.95
C HIS A 252 11.94 -3.08 -32.76
N LEU A 253 11.33 -2.40 -31.79
CA LEU A 253 9.90 -2.53 -31.48
C LEU A 253 9.04 -1.51 -32.23
N LEU A 254 9.61 -0.34 -32.54
CA LEU A 254 8.87 0.71 -33.23
C LEU A 254 8.95 0.51 -34.76
N PRO A 255 7.82 0.63 -35.47
CA PRO A 255 7.83 0.64 -36.94
C PRO A 255 8.52 1.89 -37.49
N SER A 256 8.87 1.88 -38.78
CA SER A 256 9.54 3.01 -39.45
C SER A 256 8.76 4.33 -39.36
N LYS A 257 7.43 4.25 -39.29
CA LYS A 257 6.54 5.37 -38.99
C LYS A 257 5.78 5.06 -37.71
N PHE A 258 6.03 5.84 -36.67
CA PHE A 258 5.31 5.75 -35.41
C PHE A 258 4.93 7.14 -34.90
N CYS A 259 4.00 7.17 -33.95
CA CYS A 259 3.68 8.35 -33.17
C CYS A 259 3.38 7.88 -31.75
N LEU A 260 4.23 8.28 -30.79
CA LEU A 260 4.01 8.07 -29.37
C LEU A 260 3.40 9.33 -28.75
N THR A 261 2.72 9.15 -27.62
CA THR A 261 2.15 10.21 -26.78
C THR A 261 2.45 10.00 -25.29
N LEU A 262 3.20 8.94 -24.96
CA LEU A 262 3.70 8.66 -23.62
C LEU A 262 4.92 7.75 -23.71
N ILE A 263 5.95 8.06 -22.93
CA ILE A 263 7.02 7.14 -22.56
C ILE A 263 7.11 7.13 -21.04
N GLY A 264 7.19 5.94 -20.45
CA GLY A 264 7.39 5.78 -19.02
C GLY A 264 8.25 4.58 -18.68
N MET A 265 8.78 4.59 -17.48
CA MET A 265 9.58 3.52 -16.91
C MET A 265 9.03 3.16 -15.53
N ALA A 266 9.04 1.88 -15.21
CA ALA A 266 8.68 1.38 -13.89
C ALA A 266 9.63 0.27 -13.47
N THR A 267 9.97 0.20 -12.19
CA THR A 267 10.74 -0.90 -11.64
C THR A 267 9.86 -2.13 -11.46
N GLN A 268 10.50 -3.31 -11.53
CA GLN A 268 9.84 -4.55 -11.18
C GLN A 268 10.81 -5.53 -10.50
N GLY A 269 10.25 -6.31 -9.58
CA GLY A 269 10.92 -7.48 -9.00
C GLY A 269 12.06 -7.10 -8.06
N PHE A 270 11.77 -6.25 -7.08
CA PHE A 270 12.72 -5.89 -6.02
C PHE A 270 13.30 -7.11 -5.31
N GLN A 271 14.57 -7.02 -4.94
CA GLN A 271 15.31 -8.01 -4.16
C GLN A 271 16.05 -7.31 -3.03
N SER A 272 16.17 -7.96 -1.87
CA SER A 272 16.95 -7.46 -0.75
C SER A 272 18.45 -7.47 -1.08
N VAL A 273 19.17 -6.49 -0.55
CA VAL A 273 20.63 -6.46 -0.56
C VAL A 273 21.10 -7.24 0.67
N SER A 274 21.81 -8.37 0.48
CA SER A 274 22.50 -9.02 1.58
C SER A 274 23.79 -8.26 1.89
N VAL A 275 23.85 -7.61 3.06
CA VAL A 275 25.07 -6.98 3.56
C VAL A 275 25.85 -8.02 4.36
N THR A 276 26.94 -8.54 3.81
CA THR A 276 27.93 -9.31 4.56
C THR A 276 29.23 -8.50 4.65
N GLY A 277 29.41 -7.80 5.77
CA GLY A 277 30.66 -7.19 6.22
C GLY A 277 31.24 -6.06 5.36
N SER A 278 31.12 -4.81 5.81
CA SER A 278 31.80 -3.55 5.37
C SER A 278 31.99 -3.26 3.87
N LEU A 279 31.48 -4.10 2.98
CA LEU A 279 31.56 -3.97 1.54
C LEU A 279 30.14 -4.15 0.99
N VAL A 280 29.64 -3.13 0.30
CA VAL A 280 28.43 -3.23 -0.51
C VAL A 280 28.68 -4.32 -1.54
N VAL A 281 28.01 -5.46 -1.41
CA VAL A 281 28.21 -6.59 -2.33
C VAL A 281 27.63 -6.20 -3.69
N SER A 282 28.51 -5.87 -4.63
CA SER A 282 28.15 -5.55 -6.01
C SER A 282 27.25 -6.65 -6.62
N PRO A 283 26.22 -6.29 -7.39
CA PRO A 283 25.32 -7.23 -8.09
C PRO A 283 26.05 -8.28 -8.93
N LEU A 284 27.27 -7.96 -9.39
CA LEU A 284 28.18 -8.87 -10.09
C LEU A 284 28.49 -10.13 -9.28
N ARG A 285 28.65 -10.07 -7.95
CA ARG A 285 29.03 -11.24 -7.14
C ARG A 285 27.89 -12.25 -7.02
N ALA A 286 26.65 -11.77 -6.85
CA ALA A 286 25.46 -12.62 -6.83
C ALA A 286 25.11 -13.20 -8.22
N PHE A 287 25.47 -12.49 -9.29
CA PHE A 287 25.36 -12.98 -10.66
C PHE A 287 26.43 -14.04 -10.97
N LEU A 288 27.69 -13.78 -10.63
CA LEU A 288 28.82 -14.69 -10.85
C LEU A 288 28.74 -15.96 -9.99
N SER A 289 28.23 -15.87 -8.75
CA SER A 289 28.06 -17.05 -7.89
C SER A 289 27.04 -18.05 -8.44
N LYS A 290 26.08 -17.61 -9.28
CA LYS A 290 25.14 -18.49 -9.98
C LYS A 290 25.73 -19.11 -11.25
N SER A 291 26.75 -18.51 -11.84
CA SER A 291 27.45 -19.06 -13.02
C SER A 291 28.50 -20.10 -12.63
N ALA A 292 29.02 -20.06 -11.40
CA ALA A 292 30.03 -21.01 -10.92
C ALA A 292 29.46 -22.35 -10.41
N SER A 293 28.16 -22.44 -10.11
CA SER A 293 27.53 -23.66 -9.56
C SER A 293 26.97 -24.59 -10.63
N GLY A 294 27.51 -24.56 -11.85
CA GLY A 294 26.93 -25.23 -13.02
C GLY A 294 27.96 -26.03 -13.82
N GLN A 295 28.79 -26.83 -13.16
CA GLN A 295 29.54 -27.92 -13.81
C GLN A 295 30.25 -28.80 -12.76
N SER A 296 29.59 -29.89 -12.36
CA SER A 296 30.20 -31.18 -12.00
C SER A 296 29.11 -32.04 -11.38
N GLU A 297 28.53 -32.96 -12.15
CA GLU A 297 28.03 -34.23 -11.63
C GLU A 297 27.66 -35.12 -12.82
N LYS A 298 28.60 -36.00 -13.18
CA LYS A 298 28.31 -37.28 -13.82
C LYS A 298 29.33 -38.31 -13.35
N GLU A 299 28.77 -39.46 -12.96
CA GLU A 299 29.34 -40.81 -12.81
C GLU A 299 29.72 -41.33 -11.43
N GLY A 300 29.15 -42.50 -11.11
CA GLY A 300 29.78 -43.51 -10.27
C GLY A 300 28.94 -44.08 -9.11
N LYS A 301 28.10 -45.09 -9.40
CA LYS A 301 27.57 -46.05 -8.40
C LYS A 301 28.69 -46.93 -7.83
N GLU A 302 28.70 -47.20 -6.53
CA GLU A 302 28.31 -48.49 -5.92
C GLU A 302 28.73 -48.60 -4.44
N LYS A 303 27.77 -49.10 -3.64
CA LYS A 303 27.86 -50.01 -2.48
C LYS A 303 28.58 -49.58 -1.19
N GLY A 304 27.92 -49.89 -0.07
CA GLY A 304 28.58 -50.21 1.20
C GLY A 304 27.90 -49.61 2.42
N GLU A 305 27.08 -50.43 3.05
CA GLU A 305 26.56 -50.38 4.43
C GLU A 305 27.44 -49.66 5.46
N GLU A 306 26.86 -48.77 6.27
CA GLU A 306 26.94 -48.89 7.73
C GLU A 306 25.87 -48.01 8.40
N GLN A 307 25.06 -48.67 9.21
CA GLN A 307 24.02 -48.13 10.06
C GLN A 307 24.59 -48.08 11.49
N VAL A 308 24.09 -47.14 12.30
CA VAL A 308 24.14 -47.09 13.78
C VAL A 308 25.13 -46.08 14.40
N GLN A 309 24.57 -45.29 15.32
CA GLN A 309 25.21 -44.40 16.31
C GLN A 309 25.64 -42.99 15.86
N LEU A 310 24.69 -42.04 15.91
CA LEU A 310 24.90 -40.77 16.64
C LEU A 310 23.54 -40.11 17.00
N SER A 311 22.65 -40.89 17.62
CA SER A 311 21.42 -40.42 18.26
C SER A 311 21.62 -40.36 19.78
N THR A 312 22.55 -39.53 20.24
CA THR A 312 22.76 -39.29 21.68
C THR A 312 23.39 -37.92 21.98
N MET A 313 22.91 -36.84 21.36
CA MET A 313 23.18 -35.46 21.83
C MET A 313 22.03 -34.51 21.52
N ARG A 314 20.82 -34.88 21.94
CA ARG A 314 19.65 -34.00 21.85
C ARG A 314 18.67 -34.21 23.00
N GLU A 315 19.18 -34.24 24.23
CA GLU A 315 18.33 -34.19 25.45
C GLU A 315 18.90 -33.30 26.58
N GLY A 316 19.94 -32.50 26.30
CA GLY A 316 20.57 -31.62 27.30
C GLY A 316 20.18 -30.13 27.24
N ALA A 317 19.40 -29.69 26.25
CA ALA A 317 19.19 -28.25 26.01
C ALA A 317 17.77 -27.71 26.34
N SER A 318 16.86 -28.54 26.86
CA SER A 318 15.47 -28.11 27.16
C SER A 318 15.19 -27.82 28.65
N LYS A 319 16.18 -27.97 29.55
CA LYS A 319 16.00 -27.75 31.00
C LYS A 319 16.69 -26.49 31.56
N GLY A 320 17.39 -25.72 30.73
CA GLY A 320 18.11 -24.51 31.16
C GLY A 320 17.42 -23.17 30.87
N MET A 321 16.25 -23.18 30.21
CA MET A 321 15.55 -21.94 29.81
C MET A 321 14.40 -21.55 30.74
N THR A 322 13.89 -22.45 31.57
CA THR A 322 12.72 -22.17 32.44
C THR A 322 13.09 -21.57 33.80
N GLU A 323 14.34 -21.72 34.27
CA GLU A 323 14.75 -21.14 35.57
C GLU A 323 15.21 -19.67 35.47
N ASN A 324 15.59 -19.19 34.28
CA ASN A 324 16.04 -17.81 34.10
C ASN A 324 14.87 -16.84 33.89
N GLU A 325 13.75 -17.29 33.31
CA GLU A 325 12.55 -16.47 33.12
C GLU A 325 11.71 -16.29 34.40
N GLU A 326 11.81 -17.19 35.39
CA GLU A 326 11.17 -17.01 36.70
C GLU A 326 11.95 -16.06 37.62
N ARG A 327 13.28 -16.05 37.57
CA ARG A 327 14.11 -15.12 38.35
C ARG A 327 13.98 -13.66 37.89
N GLU A 328 13.79 -13.41 36.60
CA GLU A 328 13.57 -12.05 36.09
C GLU A 328 12.16 -11.51 36.41
N ARG A 329 11.17 -12.38 36.65
CA ARG A 329 9.80 -11.99 37.04
C ARG A 329 9.66 -11.68 38.52
N GLU A 330 10.46 -12.30 39.40
CA GLU A 330 10.48 -11.96 40.82
C GLU A 330 11.23 -10.66 41.12
N GLY A 331 12.37 -10.41 40.46
CA GLY A 331 13.13 -9.16 40.63
C GLY A 331 12.36 -7.89 40.23
N GLY A 332 11.54 -7.96 39.17
CA GLY A 332 10.71 -6.83 38.73
C GLY A 332 9.52 -6.51 39.64
N ARG A 333 9.13 -7.44 40.54
CA ARG A 333 8.00 -7.26 41.45
C ARG A 333 8.42 -6.54 42.73
N GLU A 334 9.62 -6.81 43.24
CA GLU A 334 10.19 -6.10 44.41
C GLU A 334 10.54 -4.63 44.08
N GLU A 335 11.04 -4.35 42.88
CA GLU A 335 11.39 -2.98 42.46
C GLU A 335 10.14 -2.08 42.29
N ARG A 336 9.01 -2.67 41.89
CA ARG A 336 7.71 -1.96 41.80
C ARG A 336 7.06 -1.69 43.16
N GLU A 337 7.26 -2.56 44.15
CA GLU A 337 6.78 -2.29 45.51
C GLU A 337 7.64 -1.25 46.25
N GLY A 338 8.96 -1.23 46.02
CA GLY A 338 9.86 -0.21 46.56
C GLY A 338 9.51 1.21 46.07
N ARG A 339 9.18 1.37 44.78
CA ARG A 339 8.78 2.66 44.20
C ARG A 339 7.41 3.16 44.67
N LYS A 340 6.49 2.27 45.05
CA LYS A 340 5.18 2.64 45.61
C LYS A 340 5.30 3.17 47.05
N ARG A 341 6.15 2.53 47.87
CA ARG A 341 6.38 2.97 49.27
C ARG A 341 7.17 4.29 49.37
N ALA A 342 7.98 4.62 48.37
CA ALA A 342 8.68 5.91 48.31
C ALA A 342 7.73 7.09 47.99
N ARG A 343 6.69 6.87 47.16
CA ARG A 343 5.72 7.92 46.80
C ARG A 343 4.70 8.23 47.89
N GLU A 344 4.43 7.30 48.81
CA GLU A 344 3.51 7.54 49.93
C GLU A 344 4.17 8.28 51.11
N LYS A 345 5.50 8.43 51.13
CA LYS A 345 6.23 9.20 52.16
C LYS A 345 6.46 10.68 51.82
N GLU A 346 6.23 11.11 50.57
CA GLU A 346 6.43 12.51 50.15
C GLU A 346 5.12 13.33 50.09
N GLY A 347 3.96 12.75 50.44
CA GLY A 347 2.65 13.39 50.32
C GLY A 347 2.04 13.97 51.61
N GLY A 348 2.79 14.03 52.72
CA GLY A 348 2.27 14.47 54.02
C GLY A 348 2.94 15.74 54.53
N GLY A 349 2.31 16.90 54.30
CA GLY A 349 2.64 18.14 55.01
C GLY A 349 2.12 19.40 54.31
N GLY A 350 1.07 20.02 54.86
CA GLY A 350 0.68 21.39 54.53
C GLY A 350 -0.80 21.75 54.55
N GLU A 351 -1.48 21.59 55.69
CA GLU A 351 -2.44 22.58 56.22
C GLU A 351 -1.71 23.92 56.43
N GLU A 352 -2.25 25.14 56.46
CA GLU A 352 -3.59 25.67 56.70
C GLU A 352 -3.59 27.19 56.38
N ARG A 353 -4.75 27.70 55.94
CA ARG A 353 -5.41 29.00 56.22
C ARG A 353 -4.61 30.30 56.48
N GLY A 354 -5.05 31.36 55.79
CA GLY A 354 -4.95 32.76 56.22
C GLY A 354 -5.81 33.65 55.33
N GLU A 355 -6.93 34.14 55.87
CA GLU A 355 -7.83 35.16 55.32
C GLU A 355 -7.18 36.56 55.39
N GLU A 356 -7.31 37.36 54.33
CA GLU A 356 -7.83 38.75 54.29
C GLU A 356 -7.86 39.29 52.86
#